data_AF-A0A4Q3W552-F1
#
_entry.id   AF-A0A4Q3W552-F1
#
_cell.length_a   1.000
_cell.length_b   1.000
_cell.length_c   1.000
_cell.angle_alpha   90.00
_cell.angle_beta   90.00
_cell.angle_gamma   90.00
#
_symmetry.space_group_name_H-M   'P 1'
#
loop_
_entity.id
_entity.type
_entity.pdbx_description
1 polymer ?
#
loop_
_entity_poly.entity_id
_entity_poly.type
_entity_poly.pdbx_seq_one_letter_code
_entity_poly.pdbx_strand_id
1 'polypeptide(L)' 'MEKQKNAVGRRKEAVTRVFISKGSGNITVNGKDYKTYFPLVYLQNQVEAPLKTIESADKFDIVINATG' A
#
# COMPACT_ATOMS: atom_id res chain seq x y z
N MET A 1 -12.82 -4.30 -18.31
CA MET A 1 -12.55 -4.32 -16.85
C MET A 1 -11.06 -4.39 -16.66
N GLU A 2 -10.43 -3.31 -16.18
CA GLU A 2 -9.00 -3.31 -15.89
C GLU A 2 -8.66 -4.41 -14.88
N LYS A 3 -7.63 -5.18 -15.19
CA LYS A 3 -7.16 -6.30 -14.36
C LYS A 3 -6.47 -5.71 -13.12
N GLN A 4 -7.23 -5.49 -12.06
CA GLN A 4 -6.68 -5.12 -10.76
C GLN A 4 -5.94 -6.34 -10.19
N LYS A 5 -4.65 -6.17 -9.87
CA LYS A 5 -3.87 -7.25 -9.24
C LYS A 5 -4.10 -7.21 -7.74
N ASN A 6 -4.52 -8.33 -7.17
CA ASN A 6 -4.70 -8.48 -5.73
C ASN A 6 -3.52 -9.25 -5.12
N ALA A 7 -3.08 -8.83 -3.94
CA ALA A 7 -2.06 -9.48 -3.14
C ALA A 7 -2.49 -9.52 -1.67
N VAL A 8 -1.84 -10.38 -0.88
CA VAL A 8 -2.13 -10.54 0.54
C VAL A 8 -0.83 -10.40 1.33
N GLY A 9 -0.86 -9.64 2.42
CA GLY A 9 0.21 -9.52 3.40
C GLY A 9 -0.27 -10.07 4.76
N ARG A 10 0.64 -10.69 5.51
CA ARG A 10 0.36 -11.21 6.86
C ARG A 10 1.54 -10.93 7.78
N ARG A 11 1.30 -10.39 8.97
CA ARG A 11 2.33 -10.19 10.00
C ARG A 11 1.71 -10.30 11.39
N LYS A 12 2.24 -11.22 12.22
CA LYS A 12 1.64 -11.57 13.52
C LYS A 12 0.17 -11.95 13.33
N GLU A 13 -0.74 -11.21 13.95
CA GLU A 13 -2.20 -11.39 13.84
C GLU A 13 -2.82 -10.53 12.72
N ALA A 14 -2.07 -9.57 12.18
CA ALA A 14 -2.55 -8.66 11.16
C ALA A 14 -2.57 -9.32 9.77
N VAL A 15 -3.72 -9.20 9.11
CA VAL A 15 -3.96 -9.63 7.73
C VAL A 15 -4.30 -8.43 6.88
N THR A 16 -3.70 -8.36 5.69
CA THR A 16 -3.84 -7.22 4.79
C THR A 16 -4.14 -7.71 3.38
N ARG A 17 -5.13 -7.09 2.74
CA ARG A 17 -5.43 -7.29 1.32
C ARG A 17 -5.07 -6.03 0.55
N VAL A 18 -4.20 -6.19 -0.43
CA VAL A 18 -3.65 -5.11 -1.25
C VAL A 18 -4.24 -5.23 -2.65
N PHE A 19 -4.75 -4.13 -3.17
CA PHE A 19 -5.22 -4.02 -4.53
C PHE A 19 -4.35 -3.02 -5.27
N ILE A 20 -3.77 -3.45 -6.39
CA ILE A 20 -2.85 -2.68 -7.21
C ILE A 20 -3.50 -2.41 -8.56
N SER A 21 -3.60 -1.13 -8.90
CA SER A 21 -4.01 -0.63 -10.21
C SER A 21 -2.89 0.24 -10.79
N LYS A 22 -2.81 0.33 -12.12
CA LYS A 22 -1.92 1.31 -12.76
C LYS A 22 -2.52 2.70 -12.54
N GLY A 23 -1.69 3.67 -12.17
CA GLY A 23 -2.20 4.99 -11.81
C GLY A 23 -1.11 5.97 -11.39
N SER A 24 -1.49 6.88 -10.50
CA SER A 24 -0.74 8.10 -10.15
C SER A 24 0.15 8.00 -8.90
N GLY A 25 0.24 6.85 -8.25
CA GLY A 25 1.07 6.66 -7.04
C GLY A 25 0.31 6.88 -5.73
N ASN A 26 -1.03 6.85 -5.75
CA ASN A 26 -1.83 7.07 -4.55
C ASN A 26 -1.87 5.80 -3.68
N ILE A 27 -1.50 5.92 -2.40
CA ILE A 27 -1.54 4.83 -1.42
C ILE A 27 -2.57 5.15 -0.36
N THR A 28 -3.60 4.30 -0.25
CA THR A 28 -4.64 4.44 0.77
C THR A 28 -4.72 3.18 1.63
N VAL A 29 -4.92 3.38 2.94
CA VAL A 29 -5.06 2.31 3.94
C VAL A 29 -6.37 2.51 4.70
N ASN A 30 -7.30 1.55 4.60
CA ASN A 30 -8.61 1.61 5.25
C ASN A 30 -9.37 2.94 4.98
N GLY A 31 -9.28 3.46 3.75
CA GLY A 31 -9.93 4.71 3.35
C GLY A 31 -9.24 6.00 3.83
N LYS A 32 -8.05 5.89 4.46
CA LYS A 32 -7.22 7.03 4.88
C LYS A 32 -5.92 7.06 4.08
N ASP A 33 -5.29 8.22 4.01
CA ASP A 33 -3.94 8.34 3.45
C ASP A 33 -2.93 7.58 4.32
N TYR A 34 -1.94 6.91 3.70
CA TYR A 34 -0.96 6.11 4.41
C TYR A 34 -0.13 6.94 5.40
N LYS A 35 0.13 8.23 5.10
CA LYS A 35 0.82 9.14 6.03
C LYS A 35 0.00 9.46 7.28
N THR A 36 -1.32 9.48 7.14
CA THR A 36 -2.24 9.69 8.26
C THR A 36 -2.40 8.41 9.08
N TYR A 37 -2.41 7.25 8.41
CA TYR A 37 -2.50 5.95 9.08
C TYR A 37 -1.21 5.59 9.83
N PHE A 38 -0.05 5.93 9.25
CA PHE A 38 1.27 5.74 9.85
C PHE A 38 1.91 7.10 10.16
N PRO A 39 1.74 7.65 11.37
CA PRO A 39 2.26 8.98 11.71
C PRO A 39 3.80 9.00 11.84
N LEU A 40 4.42 7.85 12.10
CA LEU A 40 5.87 7.74 12.25
C LEU A 40 6.56 7.62 10.89
N VAL A 41 7.53 8.50 10.62
CA VAL A 41 8.31 8.53 9.37
C VAL A 41 9.00 7.20 9.08
N TYR A 42 9.48 6.49 10.11
CA TYR A 42 10.08 5.17 9.95
C TYR A 42 9.11 4.16 9.31
N LEU A 43 7.83 4.18 9.70
CA LEU A 43 6.82 3.27 9.14
C LEU A 43 6.45 3.66 7.70
N GLN A 44 6.39 4.96 7.40
CA GLN A 44 6.19 5.46 6.03
C GLN A 44 7.31 5.00 5.10
N ASN A 45 8.57 5.12 5.55
CA ASN A 45 9.73 4.62 4.82
C ASN A 45 9.65 3.12 4.55
N GLN A 46 9.13 2.34 5.50
CA GLN A 46 8.97 0.90 5.34
C GLN A 46 7.90 0.53 4.30
N VAL A 47 6.83 1.32 4.19
CA VAL A 47 5.79 1.15 3.15
C VAL A 47 6.33 1.55 1.78
N GLU A 48 7.12 2.62 1.70
CA GLU A 48 7.69 3.12 0.45
C GLU A 48 8.90 2.33 -0.05
N ALA A 49 9.66 1.68 0.83
CA ALA A 49 10.86 0.92 0.50
C ALA A 49 10.69 -0.03 -0.71
N PRO A 50 9.69 -0.93 -0.76
CA PRO A 50 9.50 -1.81 -1.91
C PRO A 50 9.18 -1.06 -3.21
N LEU A 51 8.49 0.09 -3.14
CA LEU A 51 8.15 0.90 -4.30
C LEU A 51 9.36 1.66 -4.84
N LYS A 52 10.22 2.14 -3.94
CA LYS A 52 11.50 2.77 -4.26
C LYS A 52 12.46 1.79 -4.93
N THR A 53 12.55 0.55 -4.44
CA THR A 53 13.41 -0.49 -5.04
C THR A 53 13.04 -0.82 -6.48
N ILE A 54 11.76 -0.68 -6.86
CA ILE A 54 11.25 -1.01 -8.20
C ILE A 54 11.11 0.27 -9.06
N GLU A 55 11.54 1.43 -8.56
CA GLU A 55 11.42 2.74 -9.25
C GLU A 55 10.02 2.97 -9.83
N SER A 56 9.01 2.57 -9.05
CA SER A 56 7.62 2.49 -9.49
C SER A 56 6.65 3.15 -8.52
N ALA A 57 7.16 4.03 -7.66
CA ALA A 57 6.37 4.80 -6.70
C ALA A 57 5.22 5.56 -7.38
N ASP A 58 5.46 6.13 -8.57
CA ASP A 58 4.49 7.02 -9.24
C ASP A 58 3.66 6.31 -10.32
N LYS A 59 3.76 4.97 -10.43
CA LYS A 59 3.14 4.19 -11.53
C LYS A 59 1.92 3.40 -11.09
N PHE A 60 1.72 3.23 -9.79
CA PHE A 60 0.71 2.32 -9.26
C PHE A 60 -0.08 2.97 -8.14
N ASP A 61 -1.40 2.90 -8.26
CA ASP A 61 -2.30 3.21 -7.16
C ASP A 61 -2.53 1.94 -6.33
N ILE A 62 -2.47 2.09 -5.02
CA ILE A 62 -2.51 1.00 -4.06
C ILE A 62 -3.62 1.27 -3.05
N VAL A 63 -4.59 0.37 -3.00
CA VAL A 63 -5.66 0.38 -2.00
C VAL A 63 -5.47 -0.80 -1.07
N ILE A 64 -5.36 -0.52 0.21
CA ILE A 64 -5.02 -1.49 1.24
C ILE A 64 -6.17 -1.57 2.25
N ASN A 65 -6.67 -2.79 2.45
CA ASN A 65 -7.56 -3.11 3.56
C ASN A 65 -6.79 -3.95 4.58
N ALA A 66 -6.60 -3.41 5.78
CA ALA A 66 -5.87 -4.06 6.87
C ALA A 66 -6.81 -4.36 8.04
N THR A 67 -6.75 -5.59 8.54
CA THR A 67 -7.57 -6.11 9.65
C THR A 67 -6.73 -7.01 10.53
N GLY A 68 -6.87 -6.91 11.85
CA GLY A 68 -6.13 -7.71 12.84
C GLY A 68 -5.14 -6.88 13.64
#